data_AF-A0A7C1I724-F1
#
_entry.id   AF-A0A7C1I724-F1
#
_cell.length_a   1.000
_cell.length_b   1.000
_cell.length_c   1.000
_cell.angle_alpha   90.00
_cell.angle_beta   90.00
_cell.angle_gamma   90.00
#
_symmetry.space_group_name_H-M   'P 1'
#
loop_
_entity.id
_entity.type
_entity.pdbx_description
1 polymer ?
#
loop_
_entity_poly.entity_id
_entity_poly.type
_entity_poly.pdbx_seq_one_letter_code
_entity_poly.pdbx_strand_id
1 'polypeptide(L)' 'YILGDNEWILFRFSGTEPLLRIYSEAPSNERVRKNLNFGRSIIK' A
#
# COMPACT_ATOMS: atom_id res chain seq x y z
N TYR A 1 -10.87 -2.69 -12.80
CA TYR A 1 -10.46 -1.33 -13.17
C TYR A 1 -9.04 -1.13 -12.68
N ILE A 2 -8.09 -0.92 -13.60
CA ILE A 2 -6.69 -0.62 -13.28
C ILE A 2 -6.66 0.87 -12.91
N LEU A 3 -6.44 1.16 -11.63
CA LEU A 3 -6.28 2.52 -11.13
C LEU A 3 -4.81 2.90 -11.33
N GLY A 4 -4.54 3.62 -12.42
CA GLY A 4 -3.24 4.21 -12.75
C GLY A 4 -2.22 3.18 -13.22
N ASP A 5 -1.94 3.15 -14.52
CA ASP A 5 -1.13 2.09 -15.18
C ASP A 5 0.31 1.91 -14.66
N ASN A 6 0.76 2.66 -13.64
CA ASN A 6 2.15 2.66 -13.18
C ASN A 6 2.35 2.61 -11.65
N GLU A 7 1.31 2.76 -10.83
CA GLU A 7 1.46 2.68 -9.38
C GLU A 7 0.15 2.39 -8.66
N TRP A 8 0.22 1.62 -7.57
CA TRP A 8 -0.93 1.26 -6.78
C TRP A 8 -0.60 1.08 -5.30
N ILE A 9 -1.66 1.11 -4.48
CA ILE A 9 -1.64 0.78 -3.05
C ILE A 9 -2.79 -0.19 -2.78
N LEU A 10 -2.51 -1.28 -2.06
CA LEU A 10 -3.51 -2.27 -1.66
C LEU A 10 -3.49 -2.45 -0.13
N PHE A 11 -4.68 -2.32 0.46
CA PHE A 11 -4.93 -2.62 1.88
C PHE A 11 -5.64 -3.95 2.00
N ARG A 12 -5.16 -4.83 2.89
CA ARG A 12 -5.76 -6.14 3.11
C ARG A 12 -5.68 -6.55 4.58
N PHE A 13 -6.83 -6.75 5.21
CA PHE A 13 -6.87 -7.40 6.52
C PHE A 13 -6.39 -8.86 6.41
N SER A 14 -5.57 -9.27 7.37
CA SER A 14 -5.24 -10.68 7.53
C SER A 14 -6.46 -11.44 8.05
N GLY A 15 -6.72 -12.61 7.47
CA GLY A 15 -7.84 -13.47 7.89
C GLY A 15 -7.51 -14.36 9.10
N THR A 16 -6.23 -14.51 9.43
CA THR A 16 -5.75 -15.41 10.49
C THR A 16 -5.01 -14.68 11.61
N GLU A 17 -4.69 -13.41 11.43
CA GLU A 17 -3.93 -12.60 12.39
C GLU A 17 -4.60 -11.23 12.54
N PRO A 18 -4.52 -10.57 13.70
CA PRO A 18 -5.14 -9.27 13.91
C PRO A 18 -4.26 -8.13 13.35
N LEU A 19 -3.98 -8.16 12.04
CA LEU A 19 -3.12 -7.16 11.39
C LEU A 19 -3.62 -6.76 9.99
N LEU A 20 -3.32 -5.52 9.62
CA LEU A 20 -3.58 -4.93 8.30
C LEU A 20 -2.28 -4.93 7.48
N ARG A 21 -2.32 -5.52 6.29
CA ARG A 21 -1.21 -5.51 5.34
C ARG A 21 -1.38 -4.37 4.33
N ILE A 22 -0.27 -3.71 4.01
CA ILE A 22 -0.18 -2.64 3.03
C ILE A 22 0.84 -3.05 1.98
N TYR A 23 0.43 -3.07 0.72
CA TYR A 23 1.28 -3.35 -0.42
C TYR A 23 1.31 -2.14 -1.34
N SER A 24 2.43 -1.91 -2.02
CA SER A 24 2.49 -0.90 -3.06
C SER A 24 3.49 -1.30 -4.12
N GLU A 25 3.14 -0.97 -5.36
CA GLU A 25 4.03 -0.98 -6.52
C GLU A 25 4.08 0.44 -7.07
N ALA A 26 5.26 0.85 -7.50
CA ALA A 26 5.48 2.14 -8.14
C ALA A 26 6.79 2.11 -8.96
N PRO A 27 7.03 3.08 -9.86
CA PRO A 27 8.18 3.04 -10.76
C PRO A 27 9.53 3.29 -10.09
N SER A 28 9.56 3.58 -8.78
CA SER A 28 10.81 3.69 -8.02
C SER A 28 10.62 3.31 -6.56
N ASN A 29 11.71 2.85 -5.94
CA ASN A 29 11.74 2.53 -4.50
C ASN A 29 11.39 3.73 -3.62
N GLU A 30 11.74 4.95 -4.04
CA GLU A 30 11.35 6.17 -3.33
C GLU A 30 9.83 6.32 -3.31
N ARG A 31 9.17 6.08 -4.45
CA ARG A 31 7.73 6.22 -4.58
C ARG A 31 6.99 5.12 -3.84
N VAL A 32 7.49 3.87 -3.87
CA VAL A 32 7.00 2.78 -3.00
C VAL A 32 7.07 3.17 -1.52
N ARG A 33 8.20 3.73 -1.06
CA ARG A 33 8.32 4.18 0.34
C ARG A 33 7.34 5.29 0.69
N LYS A 34 7.13 6.27 -0.20
CA LYS A 34 6.12 7.34 -0.01
C LYS A 34 4.72 6.74 0.14
N ASN A 35 4.36 5.80 -0.74
CA ASN A 35 3.06 5.12 -0.71
C ASN A 35 2.84 4.31 0.58
N LEU A 36 3.84 3.54 1.02
CA LEU A 36 3.76 2.78 2.27
C LEU A 36 3.66 3.71 3.50
N ASN A 37 4.38 4.83 3.51
CA ASN A 37 4.29 5.82 4.59
C ASN A 37 2.91 6.49 4.63
N PHE A 38 2.37 6.85 3.46
CA PHE A 38 1.01 7.37 3.34
C PHE A 38 -0.01 6.37 3.88
N GLY A 39 0.05 5.10 3.43
CA GLY A 39 -0.84 4.05 3.92
C GLY A 39 -0.79 3.88 5.44
N ARG A 40 0.41 3.93 6.04
CA ARG A 40 0.59 3.89 7.50
C ARG A 40 -0.03 5.09 8.22
N SER A 41 0.04 6.29 7.63
CA SER A 41 -0.51 7.51 8.24
C SER A 41 -2.03 7.52 8.37
N ILE A 42 -2.74 6.77 7.50
CA ILE A 42 -4.21 6.69 7.51
C ILE A 42 -4.73 5.73 8.60
N ILE A 43 -3.89 4.81 9.08
CA ILE A 43 -4.26 3.75 10.04
C ILE A 43 -3.99 4.17 11.50
N LYS A 44 -3.66 5.46 11.73
CA LYS A 44 -3.60 6.03 13.09
C LYS A 44 -5.00 6.34 13.61
#